data_AF-A0A2I1DPB2-F1
#
_entry.id   AF-A0A2I1DPB2-F1
#
_cell.length_a   1.000
_cell.length_b   1.000
_cell.length_c   1.000
_cell.angle_alpha   90.00
_cell.angle_beta   90.00
_cell.angle_gamma   90.00
#
_symmetry.space_group_name_H-M   'P 1'
#
loop_
_entity.id
_entity.type
_entity.pdbx_description
1 polymer ?
#
loop_
_entity_poly.entity_id
_entity_poly.type
_entity_poly.pdbx_seq_one_letter_code
_entity_poly.pdbx_strand_id
1 'polypeptide(L)'
;MAEAAPSAASVQRADIKMPIQNHIDAFGGKSGVKALINTFVGYVAADPHINYYFAHTNIKALKYNLTQQVCEVVGGPCTYTGPTMTAAHKNLHVTTAAFNYLAQDMIKAMDQRDIAKPAQNYLLAQLAAMEPQIVTANGPLG
;
A
#
# COMPACT_ATOMS: atom_id res chain seq x y z
N MET A 1 24.87 -25.10 -16.36
CA MET A 1 24.95 -23.66 -16.04
C MET A 1 23.84 -23.37 -15.06
N ALA A 2 24.14 -22.91 -13.84
CA ALA A 2 23.11 -22.53 -12.89
C ALA A 2 22.71 -21.07 -13.18
N GLU A 3 21.44 -20.86 -13.47
CA GLU A 3 20.87 -19.53 -13.66
C GLU A 3 20.87 -18.79 -12.31
N ALA A 4 21.38 -17.56 -12.27
CA ALA A 4 21.43 -16.77 -11.05
C ALA A 4 20.00 -16.39 -10.63
N ALA A 5 19.61 -16.71 -9.40
CA ALA A 5 18.32 -16.31 -8.86
C ALA A 5 18.17 -14.77 -8.90
N PRO A 6 17.00 -14.23 -9.29
CA PRO A 6 16.78 -12.79 -9.32
C PRO A 6 16.95 -12.19 -7.93
N SER A 7 17.59 -11.01 -7.86
CA SER A 7 17.70 -10.23 -6.62
C SER A 7 16.31 -9.92 -6.05
N ALA A 8 16.18 -9.90 -4.72
CA ALA A 8 14.93 -9.55 -4.05
C ALA A 8 14.35 -8.21 -4.54
N ALA A 9 15.22 -7.23 -4.83
CA ALA A 9 14.83 -5.92 -5.39
C ALA A 9 14.21 -6.03 -6.79
N SER A 10 14.65 -6.98 -7.61
CA SER A 10 14.12 -7.22 -8.96
C SER A 10 12.75 -7.91 -8.91
N VAL A 11 12.54 -8.81 -7.95
CA VAL A 11 11.24 -9.47 -7.70
C VAL A 11 10.24 -8.47 -7.11
N GLN A 12 10.68 -7.58 -6.21
CA GLN A 12 9.84 -6.55 -5.59
C GLN A 12 9.36 -5.48 -6.59
N ARG A 13 10.21 -5.10 -7.56
CA ARG A 13 9.79 -4.20 -8.65
C ARG A 13 8.74 -4.82 -9.58
N ALA A 14 8.68 -6.15 -9.68
CA ALA A 14 7.66 -6.83 -10.48
C ALA A 14 6.24 -6.69 -9.88
N ASP A 15 6.12 -6.34 -8.60
CA ASP A 15 4.84 -6.00 -7.99
C ASP A 15 4.33 -4.61 -8.44
N ILE A 16 5.24 -3.71 -8.82
CA ILE A 16 4.92 -2.38 -9.36
C ILE A 16 4.65 -2.50 -10.85
N LYS A 17 3.38 -2.68 -11.21
CA LYS A 17 2.97 -2.91 -12.61
C LYS A 17 2.92 -1.64 -13.46
N MET A 18 2.88 -0.46 -12.85
CA MET A 18 2.84 0.82 -13.57
C MET A 18 4.14 1.62 -13.37
N PRO A 19 4.61 2.36 -14.39
CA PRO A 19 5.79 3.20 -14.26
C PRO A 19 5.70 4.19 -13.09
N ILE A 20 6.78 4.28 -12.32
CA ILE A 20 6.90 5.24 -11.22
C ILE A 20 7.01 6.65 -11.81
N GLN A 21 6.14 7.54 -11.34
CA GLN A 21 6.15 8.97 -11.67
C GLN A 21 6.45 9.76 -10.40
N ASN A 22 7.10 10.91 -10.57
CA ASN A 22 7.44 11.76 -9.45
C ASN A 22 6.23 12.61 -9.01
N HIS A 23 5.62 12.21 -7.90
CA HIS A 23 4.57 12.95 -7.20
C HIS A 23 4.99 13.34 -5.78
N ILE A 24 6.23 13.04 -5.36
CA ILE A 24 6.67 13.09 -3.95
C ILE A 24 6.50 14.48 -3.31
N ASP A 25 6.63 15.54 -4.11
CA ASP A 25 6.46 16.92 -3.63
C ASP A 25 5.01 17.19 -3.19
N ALA A 26 4.02 16.63 -3.91
CA ALA A 26 2.60 16.73 -3.54
C ALA A 26 2.27 15.96 -2.25
N PHE A 27 3.10 14.98 -1.89
CA PHE A 27 3.03 14.26 -0.61
C PHE A 27 3.85 14.93 0.49
N GLY A 28 4.55 16.04 0.23
CA GLY A 28 5.40 16.72 1.21
C GLY A 28 6.67 15.94 1.56
N GLY A 29 7.24 15.22 0.60
CA GLY A 29 8.44 14.43 0.83
C GLY A 29 8.18 13.16 1.65
N LYS A 30 9.27 12.49 2.09
CA LYS A 30 9.19 11.28 2.94
C LYS A 30 8.45 11.55 4.26
N SER A 31 8.61 12.73 4.84
CA SER A 31 7.94 13.10 6.10
C SER A 31 6.43 13.22 5.92
N GLY A 32 5.96 13.81 4.83
CA GLY A 32 4.54 13.89 4.54
C GLY A 32 3.93 12.55 4.15
N VAL A 33 4.65 11.67 3.44
CA VAL A 33 4.24 10.26 3.26
C VAL A 33 4.08 9.55 4.62
N LYS A 34 5.04 9.70 5.54
CA LYS A 34 4.92 9.13 6.89
C LYS A 34 3.67 9.67 7.63
N ALA A 35 3.36 10.96 7.48
CA ALA A 35 2.17 11.56 8.07
C ALA A 35 0.87 11.03 7.45
N LEU A 36 0.84 10.83 6.13
CA LEU A 36 -0.25 10.16 5.42
C LEU A 36 -0.46 8.75 5.98
N ILE A 37 0.59 7.92 6.07
CA ILE A 37 0.48 6.55 6.58
C ILE A 37 0.00 6.50 8.03
N ASN A 38 0.44 7.45 8.87
CA ASN A 38 -0.09 7.55 10.23
C ASN A 38 -1.59 7.84 10.27
N THR A 39 -2.06 8.73 9.39
CA THR A 39 -3.48 9.09 9.26
C THR A 39 -4.29 7.92 8.71
N PHE A 40 -3.79 7.27 7.66
CA PHE A 40 -4.38 6.09 7.03
C PHE A 40 -4.58 4.94 8.01
N VAL A 41 -3.57 4.58 8.79
CA VAL A 41 -3.73 3.52 9.82
C VAL A 41 -4.76 3.90 10.88
N GLY A 42 -4.95 5.19 11.15
CA GLY A 42 -6.03 5.67 12.02
C GLY A 42 -7.42 5.37 11.44
N TYR A 43 -7.63 5.64 10.15
CA TYR A 43 -8.88 5.29 9.47
C TYR A 43 -9.13 3.78 9.44
N VAL A 44 -8.12 3.00 9.06
CA VAL A 44 -8.21 1.52 9.04
C VAL A 44 -8.53 0.95 10.41
N ALA A 45 -7.94 1.48 11.48
CA ALA A 45 -8.22 1.02 12.84
C ALA A 45 -9.66 1.35 13.29
N ALA A 46 -10.24 2.43 12.76
CA ALA A 46 -11.59 2.87 13.04
C ALA A 46 -12.65 2.24 12.13
N ASP A 47 -12.27 1.61 11.01
CA ASP A 47 -13.21 1.00 10.08
C ASP A 47 -13.68 -0.39 10.56
N PRO A 48 -14.94 -0.54 10.98
CA PRO A 48 -15.46 -1.82 11.48
C PRO A 48 -15.53 -2.91 10.40
N HIS A 49 -15.40 -2.57 9.11
CA HIS A 49 -15.45 -3.56 8.02
C HIS A 49 -14.11 -4.27 7.80
N ILE A 50 -12.98 -3.70 8.25
CA ILE A 50 -11.65 -4.23 7.95
C ILE A 50 -10.68 -4.25 9.13
N ASN A 51 -10.97 -3.57 10.25
CA ASN A 51 -10.04 -3.47 11.37
C ASN A 51 -9.60 -4.83 11.95
N TYR A 52 -10.46 -5.85 11.84
CA TYR A 52 -10.18 -7.20 12.33
C TYR A 52 -9.01 -7.87 11.60
N TYR A 53 -8.75 -7.54 10.32
CA TYR A 53 -7.57 -8.03 9.60
C TYR A 53 -6.26 -7.59 10.27
N PHE A 54 -6.29 -6.50 11.04
CA PHE A 54 -5.12 -5.86 11.62
C PHE A 54 -4.99 -6.07 13.14
N ALA A 55 -5.92 -6.81 13.77
CA ALA A 55 -6.00 -6.96 15.23
C ALA A 55 -4.73 -7.54 15.88
N HIS A 56 -3.97 -8.35 15.14
CA HIS A 56 -2.71 -8.97 15.59
C HIS A 56 -1.48 -8.43 14.87
N THR A 57 -1.61 -7.36 14.10
CA THR A 57 -0.50 -6.80 13.32
C THR A 57 0.45 -6.02 14.21
N ASN A 58 1.76 -6.17 13.98
CA ASN A 58 2.75 -5.24 14.50
C ASN A 58 2.60 -3.88 13.78
N ILE A 59 1.82 -2.98 14.36
CA ILE A 59 1.47 -1.68 13.76
C ILE A 59 2.71 -0.82 13.48
N LYS A 60 3.77 -0.91 14.30
CA LYS A 60 5.01 -0.16 14.06
C LYS A 60 5.72 -0.65 12.79
N ALA A 61 5.81 -1.96 12.61
CA ALA A 61 6.40 -2.56 11.41
C ALA A 61 5.53 -2.28 10.16
N LEU A 62 4.20 -2.38 10.29
CA LEU A 62 3.26 -2.04 9.21
C LEU A 62 3.45 -0.61 8.72
N LYS A 63 3.42 0.37 9.65
CA LYS A 63 3.59 1.79 9.30
C LYS A 63 4.94 2.06 8.63
N TYR A 64 6.01 1.40 9.09
CA TYR A 64 7.31 1.51 8.46
C TYR A 64 7.28 1.00 7.01
N ASN A 65 6.78 -0.22 6.80
CA ASN A 65 6.70 -0.84 5.47
C ASN A 65 5.83 -0.03 4.51
N LEU A 66 4.64 0.40 4.93
CA LEU A 66 3.75 1.24 4.11
C LEU A 66 4.38 2.60 3.80
N THR A 67 5.11 3.21 4.75
CA THR A 67 5.82 4.47 4.48
C THR A 67 6.88 4.29 3.40
N GLN A 68 7.64 3.18 3.48
CA GLN A 68 8.67 2.88 2.48
C GLN A 68 8.05 2.57 1.11
N GLN A 69 6.99 1.76 1.07
CA GLN A 69 6.29 1.39 -0.15
C GLN A 69 5.65 2.59 -0.84
N VAL A 70 4.85 3.39 -0.11
CA VAL A 70 4.21 4.57 -0.70
C VAL A 70 5.27 5.59 -1.15
N CYS A 71 6.32 5.80 -0.35
CA CYS A 71 7.40 6.70 -0.74
C CYS A 71 8.07 6.28 -2.06
N GLU A 72 8.35 4.99 -2.26
CA GLU A 72 8.90 4.50 -3.54
C GLU A 72 7.89 4.66 -4.68
N VAL A 73 6.65 4.22 -4.47
CA VAL A 73 5.59 4.22 -5.48
C VAL A 73 5.30 5.63 -6.02
N VAL A 74 5.34 6.66 -5.17
CA VAL A 74 5.10 8.06 -5.58
C VAL A 74 6.36 8.78 -6.08
N GLY A 75 7.46 8.04 -6.32
CA GLY A 75 8.70 8.57 -6.90
C GLY A 75 9.66 9.22 -5.91
N GLY A 76 9.51 8.95 -4.62
CA GLY A 76 10.47 9.35 -3.59
C GLY A 76 11.73 8.48 -3.59
N PRO A 77 12.79 8.88 -2.85
CA PRO A 77 14.10 8.22 -2.85
C PRO A 77 14.13 6.91 -2.02
N CYS A 78 12.96 6.37 -1.70
CA CYS A 78 12.83 5.17 -0.88
C CYS A 78 12.94 3.91 -1.74
N THR A 79 13.48 2.85 -1.15
CA THR A 79 13.34 1.50 -1.67
C THR A 79 12.56 0.67 -0.65
N TYR A 80 11.48 0.06 -1.10
CA TYR A 80 10.72 -0.91 -0.32
C TYR A 80 11.43 -2.26 -0.39
N THR A 81 11.80 -2.78 0.77
CA THR A 81 12.52 -4.06 0.90
C THR A 81 11.71 -5.10 1.66
N GLY A 82 10.40 -4.85 1.86
CA GLY A 82 9.52 -5.78 2.54
C GLY A 82 9.09 -6.96 1.66
N PRO A 83 8.18 -7.81 2.16
CA PRO A 83 7.62 -8.90 1.38
C PRO A 83 6.88 -8.38 0.14
N THR A 84 6.82 -9.20 -0.90
CA THR A 84 5.96 -8.93 -2.06
C THR A 84 4.50 -8.85 -1.65
N MET A 85 3.66 -8.18 -2.44
CA MET A 85 2.23 -8.07 -2.11
C MET A 85 1.57 -9.46 -2.04
N THR A 86 1.93 -10.35 -2.97
CA THR A 86 1.49 -11.75 -2.94
C THR A 86 1.91 -12.43 -1.63
N ALA A 87 3.18 -12.32 -1.23
CA ALA A 87 3.67 -13.01 -0.03
C ALA A 87 3.09 -12.43 1.26
N ALA A 88 2.91 -11.11 1.34
CA ALA A 88 2.36 -10.42 2.50
C ALA A 88 0.88 -10.78 2.76
N HIS A 89 0.11 -11.06 1.71
CA HIS A 89 -1.34 -11.26 1.82
C HIS A 89 -1.80 -12.69 1.55
N LYS A 90 -0.88 -13.59 1.15
CA LYS A 90 -1.14 -15.03 1.00
C LYS A 90 -1.66 -15.58 2.34
N ASN A 91 -2.88 -16.12 2.34
CA ASN A 91 -3.61 -16.67 3.49
C ASN A 91 -4.34 -15.64 4.38
N LEU A 92 -4.45 -14.38 3.98
CA LEU A 92 -5.27 -13.41 4.71
C LEU A 92 -6.75 -13.45 4.31
N HIS A 93 -7.11 -14.13 3.22
CA HIS A 93 -8.49 -14.17 2.70
C HIS A 93 -9.07 -12.76 2.48
N VAL A 94 -8.25 -11.86 1.94
CA VAL A 94 -8.68 -10.50 1.58
C VAL A 94 -9.65 -10.63 0.42
N THR A 95 -10.86 -10.08 0.60
CA THR A 95 -11.87 -9.98 -0.45
C THR A 95 -11.74 -8.67 -1.22
N THR A 96 -12.31 -8.60 -2.42
CA THR A 96 -12.43 -7.32 -3.16
C THR A 96 -13.16 -6.26 -2.34
N ALA A 97 -14.18 -6.64 -1.57
CA ALA A 97 -14.90 -5.71 -0.69
C ALA A 97 -13.97 -5.11 0.38
N ALA A 98 -13.18 -5.94 1.08
CA ALA A 98 -12.20 -5.47 2.07
C ALA A 98 -11.16 -4.54 1.43
N PHE A 99 -10.67 -4.89 0.25
CA PHE A 99 -9.73 -4.06 -0.51
C PHE A 99 -10.33 -2.67 -0.84
N ASN A 100 -11.60 -2.63 -1.24
CA ASN A 100 -12.29 -1.39 -1.54
C ASN A 100 -12.50 -0.50 -0.30
N TYR A 101 -12.79 -1.08 0.88
CA TYR A 101 -12.83 -0.34 2.14
C TYR A 101 -11.46 0.27 2.48
N LEU A 102 -10.38 -0.51 2.33
CA LEU A 102 -9.01 -0.02 2.49
C LEU A 102 -8.70 1.17 1.54
N ALA A 103 -9.10 1.07 0.27
CA ALA A 103 -8.92 2.15 -0.70
C ALA A 103 -9.71 3.42 -0.31
N GLN A 104 -10.93 3.27 0.21
CA GLN A 104 -11.72 4.39 0.73
C GLN A 104 -11.03 5.06 1.93
N ASP A 105 -10.46 4.29 2.84
CA ASP A 105 -9.71 4.84 3.97
C ASP A 105 -8.43 5.56 3.55
N MET A 106 -7.76 5.08 2.50
CA MET A 106 -6.64 5.81 1.90
C MET A 106 -7.09 7.15 1.30
N ILE A 107 -8.25 7.19 0.62
CA ILE A 107 -8.82 8.44 0.09
C ILE A 107 -9.09 9.44 1.22
N LYS A 108 -9.78 9.01 2.29
CA LYS A 108 -10.06 9.86 3.46
C LYS A 108 -8.77 10.40 4.08
N ALA A 109 -7.74 9.56 4.20
CA ALA A 109 -6.45 9.96 4.73
C ALA A 109 -5.74 10.99 3.84
N MET A 110 -5.78 10.83 2.52
CA MET A 110 -5.18 11.80 1.60
C MET A 110 -5.94 13.12 1.58
N ASP A 111 -7.28 13.08 1.66
CA ASP A 111 -8.14 14.26 1.72
C ASP A 111 -7.90 15.07 3.00
N GLN A 112 -7.83 14.41 4.16
CA GLN A 112 -7.49 15.08 5.42
C GLN A 112 -6.09 15.73 5.41
N ARG A 113 -5.20 15.25 4.54
CA ARG A 113 -3.83 15.74 4.42
C ARG A 113 -3.66 16.75 3.28
N ASP A 114 -4.76 17.16 2.64
CA ASP A 114 -4.80 18.12 1.53
C ASP A 114 -3.87 17.75 0.37
N ILE A 115 -3.70 16.45 0.10
CA ILE A 115 -2.86 15.98 -1.00
C ILE A 115 -3.56 16.28 -2.32
N ALA A 116 -2.84 16.86 -3.29
CA ALA A 116 -3.41 17.26 -4.57
C ALA A 116 -4.06 16.07 -5.31
N LYS A 117 -5.27 16.27 -5.87
CA LYS A 117 -6.05 15.22 -6.54
C LYS A 117 -5.30 14.43 -7.63
N PRO A 118 -4.45 15.03 -8.48
CA PRO A 118 -3.64 14.25 -9.43
C PRO A 118 -2.73 13.23 -8.74
N ALA A 119 -2.10 13.61 -7.63
CA ALA A 119 -1.23 12.73 -6.85
C ALA A 119 -2.02 11.64 -6.10
N GLN A 120 -3.21 11.97 -5.60
CA GLN A 120 -4.13 10.98 -5.04
C GLN A 120 -4.50 9.91 -6.07
N ASN A 121 -4.97 10.34 -7.24
CA ASN A 121 -5.38 9.45 -8.32
C ASN A 121 -4.24 8.55 -8.78
N TYR A 122 -3.01 9.09 -8.82
CA TYR A 122 -1.83 8.32 -9.14
C TYR A 122 -1.57 7.19 -8.12
N LEU A 123 -1.59 7.50 -6.81
CA LEU A 123 -1.40 6.49 -5.76
C LEU A 123 -2.53 5.44 -5.78
N LEU A 124 -3.77 5.85 -6.03
CA LEU A 124 -4.91 4.92 -6.13
C LEU A 124 -4.81 4.01 -7.35
N ALA A 125 -4.33 4.52 -8.50
CA ALA A 125 -4.10 3.70 -9.68
C ALA A 125 -3.01 2.64 -9.42
N GLN A 126 -1.93 3.03 -8.74
CA GLN A 126 -0.89 2.09 -8.32
C GLN A 126 -1.44 1.03 -7.34
N LEU A 127 -2.24 1.45 -6.36
CA LEU A 127 -2.91 0.54 -5.42
C LEU A 127 -3.82 -0.45 -6.16
N ALA A 128 -4.67 0.03 -7.07
CA ALA A 128 -5.55 -0.82 -7.87
C ALA A 128 -4.78 -1.84 -8.74
N ALA A 129 -3.64 -1.44 -9.30
CA ALA A 129 -2.79 -2.37 -10.05
C ALA A 129 -2.21 -3.52 -9.20
N MET A 130 -2.07 -3.32 -7.88
CA MET A 130 -1.66 -4.33 -6.92
C MET A 130 -2.80 -5.23 -6.44
N GLU A 131 -4.07 -4.89 -6.68
CA GLU A 131 -5.24 -5.65 -6.22
C GLU A 131 -5.14 -7.16 -6.52
N PRO A 132 -4.74 -7.62 -7.74
CA PRO A 132 -4.67 -9.05 -8.04
C PRO A 132 -3.62 -9.84 -7.23
N GLN A 133 -2.71 -9.14 -6.55
CA GLN A 133 -1.70 -9.74 -5.66
C GLN A 133 -2.15 -9.75 -4.20
N ILE A 134 -3.18 -8.95 -3.86
CA ILE A 134 -3.65 -8.73 -2.49
C ILE A 134 -4.93 -9.52 -2.23
N VAL A 135 -5.88 -9.49 -3.17
CA VAL A 135 -7.15 -10.21 -3.06
C VAL A 135 -6.89 -11.70 -3.19
N THR A 136 -7.25 -12.46 -2.15
CA THR A 136 -6.98 -13.90 -2.01
C THR A 136 -8.24 -14.73 -1.81
N ALA A 137 -9.42 -14.11 -1.77
CA ALA A 137 -10.70 -14.80 -1.67
C ALA A 137 -11.76 -14.17 -2.58
N ASN A 138 -12.55 -15.02 -3.24
CA ASN A 138 -13.71 -14.61 -4.03
C ASN A 138 -14.97 -14.77 -3.16
N GLY A 139 -15.54 -13.67 -2.66
CA GLY A 139 -16.78 -13.67 -1.87
C GLY A 139 -17.07 -12.35 -1.15
N PRO A 140 -18.33 -12.12 -0.70
CA PRO A 140 -18.66 -10.98 0.16
C PRO A 140 -17.93 -11.09 1.50
N LEU A 141 -17.81 -9.97 2.24
CA LEU A 141 -17.33 -9.98 3.63
C LEU A 141 -18.21 -10.96 4.42
N GLY A 142 -17.57 -11.96 5.05
CA GLY A 142 -18.24 -12.97 5.87
C GLY A 142 -18.81 -12.39 7.15
#